data_AF-A0A6A6XY04-F1
#
_entry.id   AF-A0A6A6XY04-F1
#
_cell.length_a   1.000
_cell.length_b   1.000
_cell.length_c   1.000
_cell.angle_alpha   90.00
_cell.angle_beta   90.00
_cell.angle_gamma   90.00
#
_symmetry.space_group_name_H-M   'P 1'
#
loop_
_entity.id
_entity.type
_entity.pdbx_description
1 polymer ?
#
loop_
_entity_poly.entity_id
_entity_poly.type
_entity_poly.pdbx_seq_one_letter_code
_entity_poly.pdbx_strand_id
1 'polypeptide(L)'
;QQEEDAVVKLVESLKQKHAGGQVIIYCNTVKKTIRLAEVLECVCFHRNIGSSKEKSELQVFTATNALGLGINAPIIRAVVHVGTIRKMRHYAQESGRAGRDRRKSKAIIM
;
A
#
# COMPACT_ATOMS: atom_id res chain seq x y z
N GLN A 1 13.45 -6.61 11.05
CA GLN A 1 13.83 -5.52 11.97
C GLN A 1 14.14 -4.20 11.27
N GLN A 2 15.36 -3.87 10.82
CA GLN A 2 15.68 -2.49 10.41
C GLN A 2 14.85 -1.94 9.23
N GLU A 3 14.59 -2.75 8.20
CA GLU A 3 13.70 -2.38 7.08
C GLU A 3 12.26 -2.13 7.55
N GLU A 4 11.74 -2.98 8.44
CA GLU A 4 10.38 -2.87 8.97
C GLU A 4 10.22 -1.58 9.80
N ASP A 5 11.18 -1.27 10.67
CA ASP A 5 11.14 -0.05 11.48
C ASP A 5 11.16 1.22 10.61
N ALA A 6 11.91 1.18 9.51
CA ALA A 6 11.95 2.28 8.54
C ALA A 6 10.60 2.42 7.80
N VAL A 7 9.99 1.31 7.39
CA VAL A 7 8.67 1.29 6.76
C VAL A 7 7.61 1.85 7.72
N VAL A 8 7.60 1.43 8.98
CA VAL A 8 6.66 1.91 10.00
C VAL A 8 6.76 3.43 10.16
N LYS A 9 7.98 3.95 10.38
CA LYS A 9 8.21 5.40 10.51
C LYS A 9 7.75 6.18 9.28
N LEU A 10 8.01 5.66 8.09
CA LEU A 10 7.56 6.28 6.84
C LEU A 10 6.04 6.31 6.75
N VAL A 11 5.38 5.16 6.97
CA VAL A 11 3.92 5.03 6.86
C VAL A 11 3.22 5.93 7.86
N GLU A 12 3.68 6.01 9.11
CA GLU A 12 3.12 6.92 10.11
C GLU A 12 3.25 8.40 9.71
N SER A 13 4.40 8.80 9.15
CA SER A 13 4.56 10.17 8.63
C SER A 13 3.62 10.44 7.43
N LEU A 14 3.39 9.45 6.58
CA LEU A 14 2.47 9.57 5.45
C LEU A 14 1.02 9.65 5.90
N LYS A 15 0.59 8.85 6.89
CA LYS A 15 -0.75 8.92 7.49
C LYS A 15 -1.05 10.33 8.02
N GLN A 16 -0.12 10.89 8.81
CA GLN A 16 -0.27 12.23 9.39
C GLN A 16 -0.35 13.33 8.32
N LYS A 17 0.49 13.26 7.29
CA LYS A 17 0.49 14.23 6.17
C LYS A 17 -0.74 14.12 5.28
N HIS A 18 -1.45 13.00 5.33
CA HIS A 18 -2.55 12.66 4.43
C HIS A 18 -3.79 12.21 5.20
N ALA A 19 -4.28 13.03 6.12
CA ALA A 19 -5.45 12.75 6.98
C ALA A 19 -6.76 12.42 6.23
N GLY A 20 -6.82 12.61 4.90
CA GLY A 20 -7.98 12.27 4.07
C GLY A 20 -7.66 11.36 2.88
N GLY A 21 -6.54 10.62 2.92
CA GLY A 21 -6.17 9.73 1.84
C GLY A 21 -5.41 8.49 2.29
N GLN A 22 -5.42 7.49 1.43
CA GLN A 22 -4.98 6.14 1.77
C GLN A 22 -3.52 5.91 1.36
N VAL A 23 -2.85 5.02 2.09
CA VAL A 23 -1.50 4.54 1.83
C VAL A 23 -1.54 3.04 1.53
N ILE A 24 -0.97 2.64 0.39
CA ILE A 24 -0.85 1.23 0.02
C ILE A 24 0.61 0.81 0.16
N ILE A 25 0.85 -0.32 0.82
CA ILE A 25 2.17 -0.94 0.89
C ILE A 25 2.18 -2.22 0.06
N TYR A 26 2.87 -2.21 -1.09
CA TYR A 26 3.10 -3.39 -1.91
C TYR A 26 4.36 -4.13 -1.47
N CYS A 27 4.26 -5.45 -1.28
CA CYS A 27 5.41 -6.29 -0.97
C CYS A 27 5.65 -7.36 -2.04
N ASN A 28 6.90 -7.75 -2.20
CA ASN A 28 7.32 -8.77 -3.16
C ASN A 28 6.93 -10.22 -2.79
N THR A 29 6.55 -10.48 -1.52
CA THR A 29 6.14 -11.80 -1.02
C THR A 29 4.93 -11.70 -0.11
N VAL A 30 4.09 -12.75 -0.10
CA VAL A 30 2.93 -12.86 0.80
C VAL A 30 3.38 -12.81 2.27
N LYS A 31 4.46 -13.53 2.62
CA LYS A 31 5.03 -13.53 3.98
C LYS A 31 5.35 -12.11 4.48
N LYS A 32 6.04 -11.30 3.65
CA LYS A 32 6.35 -9.90 4.01
C LYS A 32 5.09 -9.04 4.13
N THR A 33 4.10 -9.29 3.27
CA THR A 33 2.82 -8.55 3.27
C THR A 33 2.04 -8.77 4.56
N ILE A 34 1.91 -10.02 4.99
CA ILE A 34 1.25 -10.40 6.26
C ILE A 34 2.03 -9.81 7.44
N ARG A 35 3.36 -9.98 7.44
CA ARG A 35 4.21 -9.47 8.51
C ARG A 35 4.08 -7.95 8.70
N LEU A 36 4.11 -7.18 7.62
CA LEU A 36 3.95 -5.73 7.72
C LEU A 36 2.51 -5.32 8.09
N ALA A 37 1.51 -6.11 7.71
CA ALA A 37 0.14 -5.86 8.15
C ALA A 37 -0.01 -5.99 9.66
N GLU A 38 0.58 -7.03 10.25
CA GLU A 38 0.62 -7.24 11.71
C GLU A 38 1.31 -6.07 12.42
N VAL A 39 2.49 -5.66 11.94
CA VAL A 39 3.30 -4.60 12.58
C VAL A 39 2.63 -3.23 12.45
N LEU A 40 1.94 -2.96 11.34
CA LEU A 40 1.23 -1.70 11.10
C LEU A 40 -0.21 -1.72 11.61
N GLU A 41 -0.65 -2.83 12.22
CA GLU A 41 -2.03 -3.06 12.66
C GLU A 41 -3.06 -2.70 11.59
N CYS A 42 -2.82 -3.14 10.35
CA CYS A 42 -3.63 -2.80 9.20
C CYS A 42 -4.07 -4.04 8.41
N VAL A 43 -4.99 -3.84 7.46
CA VAL A 43 -5.53 -4.95 6.67
C VAL A 43 -4.51 -5.43 5.64
N CYS A 44 -4.35 -6.75 5.57
CA CYS A 44 -3.57 -7.44 4.55
C CYS A 44 -4.46 -7.88 3.39
N PHE A 45 -4.26 -7.31 2.20
CA PHE A 45 -4.93 -7.77 0.99
C PHE A 45 -4.08 -8.82 0.26
N HIS A 46 -4.46 -10.08 0.44
CA HIS A 46 -4.05 -11.19 -0.41
C HIS A 46 -5.29 -11.99 -0.83
N ARG A 47 -5.49 -12.29 -2.13
CA ARG A 47 -6.58 -13.13 -2.70
C ARG A 47 -7.94 -13.09 -1.96
N ASN A 48 -8.92 -12.38 -2.52
CA ASN A 48 -10.35 -12.45 -2.13
C ASN A 48 -10.68 -12.17 -0.64
N ILE A 49 -10.07 -11.17 -0.03
CA ILE A 49 -10.46 -10.70 1.32
C ILE A 49 -10.98 -9.25 1.25
N GLY A 50 -12.13 -9.02 1.89
CA GLY A 50 -12.76 -7.71 2.12
C GLY A 50 -13.66 -7.18 0.99
N SER A 51 -14.84 -6.71 1.36
CA SER A 51 -15.78 -5.94 0.54
C SER A 51 -15.19 -4.58 0.12
N SER A 52 -15.74 -3.97 -0.94
CA SER A 52 -15.32 -2.64 -1.42
C SER A 52 -15.53 -1.54 -0.37
N LYS A 53 -16.46 -1.73 0.57
CA LYS A 53 -16.77 -0.76 1.63
C LYS A 53 -15.74 -0.79 2.75
N GLU A 54 -15.31 -1.98 3.17
CA GLU A 54 -14.20 -2.13 4.12
C GLU A 54 -12.90 -1.53 3.57
N LYS A 55 -12.70 -1.58 2.24
CA LYS A 55 -11.55 -0.97 1.57
C LYS A 55 -11.54 0.56 1.58
N SER A 56 -12.69 1.23 1.68
CA SER A 56 -12.75 2.70 1.65
C SER A 56 -12.50 3.38 3.00
N GLU A 57 -12.72 2.66 4.11
CA GLU A 57 -12.53 3.21 5.46
C GLU A 57 -11.10 3.03 5.99
N LEU A 58 -10.28 2.22 5.30
CA LEU A 58 -8.91 1.92 5.71
C LEU A 58 -7.93 3.02 5.26
N GLN A 59 -7.29 3.70 6.21
CA GLN A 59 -6.25 4.67 5.87
C GLN A 59 -4.96 3.99 5.35
N VAL A 60 -4.65 2.79 5.83
CA VAL A 60 -3.44 2.03 5.47
C VAL A 60 -3.80 0.57 5.22
N PHE A 61 -3.15 -0.03 4.23
CA PHE A 61 -3.23 -1.47 3.99
C PHE A 61 -2.02 -1.98 3.22
N THR A 62 -1.72 -3.27 3.40
CA THR A 62 -0.66 -3.96 2.65
C THR A 62 -1.28 -4.82 1.54
N ALA A 63 -0.52 -5.05 0.47
CA ALA A 63 -0.94 -5.91 -0.63
C ALA A 63 0.25 -6.61 -1.28
N THR A 64 -0.01 -7.74 -1.93
CA THR A 64 0.93 -8.30 -2.91
C THR A 64 0.53 -7.87 -4.32
N ASN A 65 1.48 -8.00 -5.23
CA ASN A 65 1.24 -7.93 -6.67
C ASN A 65 0.29 -9.04 -7.20
N ALA A 66 0.04 -10.08 -6.40
CA ALA A 66 -0.78 -11.20 -6.81
C ALA A 66 -2.25 -10.76 -6.92
N LEU A 67 -2.65 -10.53 -8.19
CA LEU A 67 -4.00 -10.25 -8.68
C LEU A 67 -4.43 -8.80 -8.49
N GLY A 68 -4.79 -8.14 -9.61
CA GLY A 68 -6.18 -8.05 -10.10
C GLY A 68 -7.27 -7.57 -9.14
N LEU A 69 -6.97 -7.40 -7.86
CA LEU A 69 -7.77 -6.73 -6.86
C LEU A 69 -7.98 -5.32 -7.43
N GLY A 70 -9.16 -5.11 -7.99
CA GLY A 70 -9.70 -3.80 -8.31
C GLY A 70 -9.87 -3.04 -7.01
N ILE A 71 -8.74 -2.68 -6.37
CA ILE A 71 -8.67 -1.80 -5.21
C ILE A 71 -9.27 -0.49 -5.69
N ASN A 72 -10.57 -0.36 -5.44
CA ASN A 72 -11.34 0.86 -5.65
C ASN A 72 -11.25 1.69 -4.37
N ALA A 73 -10.02 2.05 -4.03
CA ALA A 73 -9.69 2.98 -2.97
C ALA A 73 -9.84 4.39 -3.58
N PRO A 74 -10.87 5.17 -3.19
CA PRO A 74 -11.24 6.37 -3.93
C PRO A 74 -10.11 7.42 -3.97
N ILE A 75 -9.24 7.47 -2.95
CA ILE A 75 -8.19 8.49 -2.85
C ILE A 75 -6.90 7.89 -2.26
N ILE A 76 -6.00 7.39 -3.11
CA ILE A 76 -4.66 6.95 -2.68
C ILE A 76 -3.68 8.12 -2.77
N ARG A 77 -2.94 8.39 -1.68
CA ARG A 77 -1.92 9.45 -1.56
C ARG A 77 -0.50 8.95 -1.65
N ALA A 78 -0.26 7.73 -1.19
CA ALA A 78 1.06 7.14 -1.31
C ALA A 78 0.97 5.66 -1.67
N VAL A 79 1.87 5.24 -2.54
CA VAL A 79 2.16 3.83 -2.79
C VAL A 79 3.61 3.58 -2.38
N VAL A 80 3.83 2.62 -1.48
CA VAL A 80 5.14 2.22 -0.98
C VAL A 80 5.41 0.80 -1.47
N HIS A 81 6.48 0.58 -2.22
CA HIS A 81 6.93 -0.75 -2.61
C HIS A 81 8.06 -1.17 -1.67
N VAL A 82 7.90 -2.30 -0.98
CA VAL A 82 8.87 -2.84 -0.03
C VAL A 82 9.45 -4.14 -0.58
N GLY A 83 10.77 -4.12 -0.78
CA GLY A 83 11.53 -5.20 -1.38
C GLY A 83 11.60 -5.13 -2.90
N THR A 84 12.19 -6.15 -3.50
CA THR A 84 12.56 -6.13 -4.92
C THR A 84 11.37 -6.02 -5.87
N ILE A 85 11.39 -5.00 -6.72
CA ILE A 85 10.48 -4.86 -7.86
C ILE A 85 10.86 -5.91 -8.92
N ARG A 86 10.05 -6.95 -9.05
CA ARG A 86 10.34 -8.07 -9.97
C ARG A 86 10.11 -7.71 -11.43
N LYS A 87 9.18 -6.79 -11.72
CA LYS A 87 8.83 -6.35 -13.08
C LYS A 87 8.44 -4.86 -13.07
N MET A 88 9.08 -4.06 -13.92
CA MET A 88 8.78 -2.61 -14.04
C MET A 88 7.34 -2.32 -14.44
N ARG A 89 6.73 -3.17 -15.27
CA ARG A 89 5.31 -3.06 -15.64
C ARG A 89 4.41 -3.06 -14.42
N HIS A 90 4.70 -3.92 -13.45
CA HIS A 90 3.88 -4.00 -12.26
C HIS A 90 4.03 -2.75 -11.41
N TYR A 91 5.27 -2.31 -11.17
CA TYR A 91 5.53 -1.05 -10.47
C TYR A 91 4.80 0.12 -11.13
N ALA A 92 4.83 0.23 -12.47
CA ALA A 92 4.12 1.28 -13.19
C ALA A 92 2.60 1.22 -12.96
N GLN A 93 2.00 0.03 -12.98
CA GLN A 93 0.57 -0.15 -12.72
C GLN A 93 0.18 0.13 -11.26
N GLU A 94 1.01 -0.33 -10.32
CA GLU A 94 0.81 -0.22 -8.87
C GLU A 94 0.98 1.24 -8.41
N SER A 95 2.09 1.89 -8.79
CA SER A 95 2.35 3.31 -8.49
C SER A 95 1.31 4.25 -9.11
N GLY A 96 0.81 3.94 -10.32
CA GLY A 96 -0.25 4.68 -11.00
C GLY A 96 -1.62 4.66 -10.30
N ARG A 97 -1.75 3.95 -9.17
CA ARG A 97 -2.93 4.05 -8.30
C ARG A 97 -2.95 5.34 -7.48
N ALA A 98 -1.78 5.92 -7.18
CA ALA A 98 -1.68 7.15 -6.40
C ALA A 98 -2.11 8.38 -7.23
N GLY A 99 -2.82 9.33 -6.60
CA GLY A 99 -3.10 10.64 -7.21
C GLY A 99 -4.06 10.63 -8.40
N ARG A 100 -4.98 9.66 -8.49
CA ARG A 100 -5.99 9.60 -9.58
C ARG A 100 -6.94 10.81 -9.63
N ASP A 101 -7.05 11.53 -8.53
CA ASP A 101 -7.76 12.81 -8.41
C ASP A 101 -6.92 14.03 -8.83
N ARG A 102 -5.76 13.81 -9.47
CA ARG A 102 -4.82 14.85 -9.94
C ARG A 102 -4.19 15.71 -8.83
N ARG A 103 -4.31 15.29 -7.57
CA ARG A 103 -3.61 15.95 -6.46
C ARG A 103 -2.24 15.33 -6.24
N LYS A 104 -1.34 16.08 -5.59
CA LYS A 104 0.01 15.61 -5.25
C LYS A 104 -0.06 14.27 -4.52
N SER A 105 0.75 13.32 -4.98
CA SER A 105 0.85 11.97 -4.43
C SER A 105 2.31 11.51 -4.46
N LYS A 106 2.61 10.36 -3.85
CA LYS A 106 3.95 9.77 -3.81
C LYS A 106 3.95 8.31 -4.27
N ALA A 107 4.99 7.93 -4.99
CA ALA A 107 5.38 6.55 -5.21
C ALA A 107 6.80 6.38 -4.64
N ILE A 108 6.97 5.43 -3.72
CA ILE A 108 8.20 5.23 -2.96
C ILE A 108 8.63 3.77 -3.14
N ILE A 109 9.93 3.54 -3.24
CA ILE A 109 10.55 2.22 -3.31
C ILE A 109 11.53 2.12 -2.13
N MET A 110 11.45 1.02 -1.40
CA MET A 110 12.31 0.67 -0.28
C MET A 110 12.88 -0.74 -0.45
#